data_AF-A0A518E0B1-F1
#
_entry.id   AF-A0A518E0B1-F1
#
_cell.length_a   1.000
_cell.length_b   1.000
_cell.length_c   1.000
_cell.angle_alpha   90.00
_cell.angle_beta   90.00
_cell.angle_gamma   90.00
#
_symmetry.space_group_name_H-M   'P 1'
#
loop_
_entity.id
_entity.type
_entity.pdbx_description
1 polymer ?
#
loop_
_entity_poly.entity_id
_entity_poly.type
_entity_poly.pdbx_seq_one_letter_code
_entity_poly.pdbx_strand_id
1 'polypeptide(L)'
;MQLVLEAIVDRLIEKVDEWTLSTCFFSDAPGVGPAPPGDLFCTVSPGESVFSDLFAGGGIETLHERGSVVVSVFSRLQLDGDGRAQARWFDARRGLLSRYKPRVLKALLVDWEPQSAGQRLLRDPLYPVASSAPERMTDGDVSFVRLSLTFGMSFDWTL
;
A
#
# COMPACT_ATOMS: atom_id res chain seq x y z
N MET A 1 3.96 -5.38 13.40
CA MET A 1 3.70 -5.30 11.95
C MET A 1 2.25 -5.56 11.55
N GLN A 2 1.63 -6.69 11.91
CA GLN A 2 0.26 -7.04 11.47
C GLN A 2 -0.77 -5.91 11.69
N LEU A 3 -0.88 -5.39 12.92
CA LEU A 3 -1.81 -4.30 13.25
C LEU A 3 -1.61 -3.04 12.39
N VAL A 4 -0.37 -2.75 11.97
CA VAL A 4 -0.08 -1.61 11.09
C VAL A 4 -0.65 -1.87 9.70
N LEU A 5 -0.46 -3.07 9.15
CA LEU A 5 -1.00 -3.45 7.84
C LEU A 5 -2.53 -3.42 7.84
N GLU A 6 -3.16 -3.96 8.89
CA GLU A 6 -4.63 -3.91 9.08
C GLU A 6 -5.13 -2.46 9.13
N ALA A 7 -4.51 -1.61 9.96
CA ALA A 7 -4.89 -0.20 10.05
C ALA A 7 -4.75 0.54 8.70
N ILE A 8 -3.73 0.21 7.90
CA ILE A 8 -3.56 0.77 6.55
C ILE A 8 -4.68 0.30 5.62
N VAL A 9 -4.98 -1.00 5.59
CA VAL A 9 -6.07 -1.56 4.76
C VAL A 9 -7.40 -0.91 5.13
N ASP A 10 -7.74 -0.85 6.41
CA ASP A 10 -8.97 -0.23 6.91
C ASP A 10 -9.07 1.23 6.50
N ARG A 11 -7.97 1.99 6.64
CA ARG A 11 -7.90 3.39 6.22
C ARG A 11 -8.10 3.57 4.72
N LEU A 12 -7.49 2.70 3.93
CA LEU A 12 -7.62 2.74 2.47
C LEU A 12 -9.05 2.43 2.04
N ILE A 13 -9.72 1.45 2.65
CA ILE A 13 -11.14 1.15 2.43
C ILE A 13 -12.02 2.33 2.85
N GLU A 14 -11.74 2.97 3.99
CA GLU A 14 -12.50 4.12 4.50
C GLU A 14 -12.41 5.35 3.57
N LYS A 15 -11.29 5.54 2.89
CA LYS A 15 -11.00 6.77 2.11
C LYS A 15 -11.04 6.60 0.60
N VAL A 16 -11.14 5.38 0.10
CA VAL A 16 -11.21 5.09 -1.34
C VAL A 16 -12.47 4.28 -1.58
N ASP A 17 -13.55 4.96 -1.96
CA ASP A 17 -14.91 4.40 -2.09
C ASP A 17 -15.00 3.12 -2.95
N GLU A 18 -14.09 2.94 -3.90
CA GLU A 18 -14.04 1.75 -4.76
C GLU A 18 -13.45 0.50 -4.08
N TRP A 19 -12.88 0.65 -2.90
CA TRP A 19 -12.17 -0.41 -2.17
C TRP A 19 -13.02 -1.00 -1.06
N THR A 20 -12.91 -2.31 -0.93
CA THR A 20 -13.66 -3.16 0.00
C THR A 20 -12.71 -4.24 0.52
N LEU A 21 -13.15 -5.03 1.50
CA LEU A 21 -12.36 -6.17 2.00
C LEU A 21 -12.01 -7.20 0.91
N SER A 22 -12.78 -7.28 -0.18
CA SER A 22 -12.46 -8.17 -1.30
C SER A 22 -11.52 -7.55 -2.35
N THR A 23 -11.30 -6.24 -2.30
CA THR A 23 -10.50 -5.50 -3.29
C THR A 23 -9.34 -4.72 -2.69
N CYS A 24 -9.21 -4.65 -1.37
CA CYS A 24 -8.06 -4.10 -0.66
C CYS A 24 -7.72 -5.03 0.50
N PHE A 25 -6.54 -5.67 0.43
CA PHE A 25 -6.14 -6.71 1.38
C PHE A 25 -4.62 -6.77 1.50
N PHE A 26 -4.12 -7.45 2.53
CA PHE A 26 -2.69 -7.63 2.72
C PHE A 26 -2.12 -8.72 1.81
N SER A 27 -0.88 -8.57 1.36
CA SER A 27 -0.15 -9.60 0.61
C SER A 27 1.25 -9.81 1.16
N ASP A 28 1.78 -11.03 1.03
CA ASP A 28 3.12 -11.36 1.54
C ASP A 28 4.24 -10.62 0.79
N ALA A 29 3.99 -10.30 -0.49
CA ALA A 29 4.92 -9.59 -1.34
C ALA A 29 4.18 -8.55 -2.20
N PRO A 30 4.86 -7.51 -2.67
CA PRO A 30 4.34 -6.58 -3.67
C PRO A 30 4.29 -7.31 -5.03
N GLY A 31 3.25 -8.08 -5.28
CA GLY A 31 3.09 -8.93 -6.47
C GLY A 31 1.65 -9.41 -6.66
N VAL A 32 1.36 -10.03 -7.82
CA VAL A 32 0.05 -10.68 -8.04
C VAL A 32 0.10 -12.03 -7.32
N GLY A 33 -0.46 -12.08 -6.11
CA GLY A 33 -1.17 -13.30 -5.71
C GLY A 33 -2.42 -13.46 -6.61
N PRO A 34 -3.15 -14.59 -6.54
CA PRO A 34 -4.29 -14.82 -7.42
C PRO A 34 -5.24 -13.61 -7.43
N ALA A 35 -5.36 -12.98 -8.60
CA ALA A 35 -6.08 -11.72 -8.69
C ALA A 35 -7.56 -11.93 -8.31
N PRO A 36 -8.14 -11.10 -7.43
CA PRO A 36 -9.55 -11.17 -7.13
C PRO A 36 -10.36 -10.88 -8.41
N PRO A 37 -11.61 -11.38 -8.51
CA PRO A 37 -12.48 -11.04 -9.61
C PRO A 37 -12.71 -9.52 -9.63
N GLY A 38 -12.39 -8.87 -10.75
CA GLY A 38 -12.64 -7.45 -10.93
C GLY A 38 -11.66 -6.74 -11.87
N ASP A 39 -11.89 -5.44 -12.03
CA ASP A 39 -11.06 -4.56 -12.86
C ASP A 39 -10.06 -3.74 -12.03
N LEU A 40 -10.23 -3.69 -10.70
CA LEU A 40 -9.43 -2.85 -9.81
C LEU A 40 -9.29 -3.51 -8.44
N PHE A 41 -8.06 -3.57 -7.93
CA PHE A 41 -7.81 -3.95 -6.56
C PHE A 41 -6.51 -3.31 -6.05
N CYS A 42 -6.27 -3.42 -4.75
CA CYS A 42 -5.12 -2.90 -4.05
C CYS A 42 -4.58 -3.99 -3.12
N THR A 43 -3.26 -4.10 -3.02
CA THR A 43 -2.60 -4.90 -2.00
C THR A 43 -1.76 -4.03 -1.10
N VAL A 44 -1.62 -4.43 0.17
CA VAL A 44 -0.72 -3.81 1.14
C VAL A 44 0.25 -4.88 1.61
N SER A 45 1.54 -4.74 1.31
CA SER A 45 2.55 -5.72 1.69
C SER A 45 3.60 -5.09 2.59
N PRO A 46 4.22 -5.85 3.51
CA PRO A 46 5.45 -5.40 4.13
C PRO A 46 6.50 -5.17 3.04
N GLY A 47 7.31 -4.13 3.23
CA GLY A 47 8.53 -3.91 2.48
C GLY A 47 9.74 -4.33 3.30
N GLU A 48 10.91 -3.90 2.86
CA GLU A 48 12.15 -4.16 3.59
C GLU A 48 12.20 -3.37 4.89
N SER A 49 12.91 -3.93 5.87
CA SER A 49 13.15 -3.30 7.15
C SER A 49 14.55 -3.57 7.68
N VAL A 50 14.96 -2.70 8.59
CA VAL A 50 16.22 -2.79 9.31
C VAL A 50 15.96 -2.54 10.78
N PHE A 51 16.57 -3.37 11.63
CA PHE A 51 16.63 -3.10 13.06
C PHE A 51 17.67 -2.00 13.31
N SER A 52 17.32 -1.10 14.21
CA SER A 52 18.19 -0.04 14.69
C SER A 52 18.19 -0.05 16.21
N ASP A 53 18.93 0.90 16.80
CA ASP A 53 19.02 1.24 18.22
C ASP A 53 18.26 0.32 19.19
N LEU A 54 19.01 -0.47 19.96
CA LEU A 54 18.49 -1.09 21.16
C LEU A 54 18.21 0.01 22.20
N PHE A 55 17.11 -0.13 22.95
CA PHE A 55 16.79 0.73 24.09
C PHE A 55 16.42 2.18 23.74
N ALA A 56 15.83 2.43 22.57
CA ALA A 56 15.50 3.76 22.06
C ALA A 56 14.36 4.45 22.84
N GLY A 57 14.48 4.63 24.16
CA GLY A 57 13.52 5.34 25.02
C GLY A 57 12.48 4.47 25.72
N GLY A 58 12.45 3.15 25.48
CA GLY A 58 11.48 2.22 26.08
C GLY A 58 12.05 1.22 27.10
N GLY A 59 13.34 1.33 27.44
CA GLY A 59 14.01 0.40 28.38
C GLY A 59 14.65 -0.81 27.70
N ILE A 60 15.16 -1.75 28.51
CA ILE A 60 16.01 -2.86 28.02
C ILE A 60 15.28 -3.88 27.12
N GLU A 61 13.95 -3.82 27.09
CA GLU A 61 13.10 -4.76 26.34
C GLU A 61 12.52 -4.14 25.07
N THR A 62 13.14 -3.06 24.57
CA THR A 62 12.69 -2.37 23.35
C THR A 62 13.69 -2.43 22.22
N LEU A 63 13.18 -2.82 21.05
CA LEU A 63 13.92 -2.89 19.79
C LEU A 63 13.22 -2.01 18.76
N HIS A 64 13.96 -1.07 18.20
CA HIS A 64 13.42 -0.13 17.22
C HIS A 64 13.63 -0.65 15.79
N GLU A 65 12.55 -0.80 15.03
CA GLU A 65 12.59 -1.21 13.62
C GLU A 65 12.22 -0.04 12.71
N ARG A 66 13.04 0.20 11.69
CA ARG A 66 12.71 1.07 10.56
C ARG A 66 12.35 0.18 9.38
N GLY A 67 11.07 0.20 9.01
CA GLY A 67 10.54 -0.62 7.94
C GLY A 67 9.92 0.20 6.82
N SER A 68 9.36 -0.52 5.87
CA SER A 68 8.53 0.05 4.83
C SER A 68 7.28 -0.79 4.60
N VAL A 69 6.27 -0.16 4.04
CA VAL A 69 5.05 -0.81 3.57
C VAL A 69 4.83 -0.40 2.12
N VAL A 70 4.41 -1.35 1.29
CA VAL A 70 4.18 -1.14 -0.13
C VAL A 70 2.70 -1.28 -0.42
N VAL A 71 2.11 -0.22 -0.95
CA VAL A 71 0.73 -0.20 -1.44
C VAL A 71 0.75 -0.34 -2.95
N SER A 72 0.26 -1.46 -3.48
CA SER A 72 0.21 -1.74 -4.91
C SER A 72 -1.22 -1.67 -5.42
N VAL A 73 -1.48 -0.78 -6.38
CA VAL A 73 -2.78 -0.64 -7.04
C VAL A 73 -2.73 -1.30 -8.40
N PHE A 74 -3.71 -2.18 -8.66
CA PHE A 74 -3.82 -2.95 -9.88
C PHE A 74 -5.07 -2.54 -10.64
N SER A 75 -4.92 -2.29 -11.94
CA SER A 75 -6.04 -2.09 -12.85
C SER A 75 -5.95 -3.07 -14.01
N ARG A 76 -7.04 -3.78 -14.29
CA ARG A 76 -7.11 -4.73 -15.42
C ARG A 76 -6.96 -3.99 -16.74
N LEU A 77 -6.24 -4.61 -17.66
CA LEU A 77 -6.16 -4.21 -19.06
C LEU A 77 -7.28 -4.92 -19.82
N GLN A 78 -8.22 -4.15 -20.39
CA GLN A 78 -8.97 -4.68 -21.52
C GLN A 78 -8.00 -4.88 -22.70
N LEU A 79 -8.04 -6.06 -23.30
CA LEU A 79 -7.09 -6.57 -24.31
C LEU A 79 -7.13 -5.82 -25.65
N ASP A 80 -7.99 -4.80 -25.79
CA ASP A 80 -8.13 -4.08 -27.05
C ASP A 80 -7.13 -2.93 -27.18
N GLY A 81 -5.93 -3.29 -27.63
CA GLY A 81 -5.01 -2.41 -28.36
C GLY A 81 -3.82 -1.88 -27.56
N ASP A 82 -2.63 -2.33 -27.94
CA ASP A 82 -1.36 -1.68 -27.62
C ASP A 82 -1.36 -0.24 -28.18
N GLY A 83 -1.78 0.74 -27.37
CA GLY A 83 -1.78 2.12 -27.84
C GLY A 83 -2.26 3.21 -26.88
N ARG A 84 -2.83 2.88 -25.72
CA ARG A 84 -3.41 3.91 -24.83
C ARG A 84 -2.85 3.92 -23.40
N ALA A 85 -1.52 3.89 -23.26
CA ALA A 85 -0.87 4.12 -21.96
C ALA A 85 -1.38 5.41 -21.29
N GLN A 86 -1.56 6.47 -22.07
CA GLN A 86 -2.12 7.74 -21.59
C GLN A 86 -3.52 7.59 -20.99
N ALA A 87 -4.43 6.86 -21.65
CA ALA A 87 -5.75 6.61 -21.09
C ALA A 87 -5.63 5.82 -19.78
N ARG A 88 -4.79 4.79 -19.72
CA ARG A 88 -4.66 3.96 -18.51
C ARG A 88 -4.07 4.69 -17.32
N TRP A 89 -3.22 5.67 -17.55
CA TRP A 89 -2.56 6.42 -16.47
C TRP A 89 -3.37 7.62 -16.04
N PHE A 90 -4.01 8.30 -17.00
CA PHE A 90 -4.63 9.60 -16.79
C PHE A 90 -6.15 9.60 -16.93
N ASP A 91 -6.80 8.48 -17.27
CA ASP A 91 -8.26 8.39 -17.32
C ASP A 91 -8.87 8.83 -15.98
N ALA A 92 -9.87 9.70 -16.04
CA ALA A 92 -10.46 10.29 -14.84
C ALA A 92 -11.18 9.26 -13.96
N ARG A 93 -11.57 8.09 -14.50
CA ARG A 93 -12.34 7.04 -13.82
C ARG A 93 -11.48 5.88 -13.35
N ARG A 94 -10.42 5.53 -14.08
CA ARG A 94 -9.59 4.33 -13.80
C ARG A 94 -8.08 4.59 -13.81
N GLY A 95 -7.67 5.84 -14.03
CA GLY A 95 -6.26 6.22 -14.13
C GLY A 95 -5.48 5.99 -12.84
N LEU A 96 -4.43 5.15 -12.91
CA LEU A 96 -3.58 4.88 -11.75
C LEU A 96 -2.88 6.14 -11.23
N LEU A 97 -2.42 7.02 -12.13
CA LEU A 97 -1.69 8.24 -11.77
C LEU A 97 -2.62 9.41 -11.44
N SER A 98 -3.71 9.59 -12.20
CA SER A 98 -4.62 10.72 -12.01
C SER A 98 -5.65 10.51 -10.89
N ARG A 99 -6.09 9.27 -10.66
CA ARG A 99 -7.17 8.97 -9.71
C ARG A 99 -6.67 8.28 -8.45
N TYR A 100 -5.97 7.15 -8.57
CA TYR A 100 -5.69 6.31 -7.41
C TYR A 100 -4.46 6.73 -6.62
N LYS A 101 -3.35 7.07 -7.28
CA LYS A 101 -2.14 7.56 -6.58
C LYS A 101 -2.42 8.74 -5.64
N PRO A 102 -3.10 9.82 -6.06
CA PRO A 102 -3.37 10.95 -5.16
C PRO A 102 -4.29 10.56 -4.00
N ARG A 103 -5.23 9.62 -4.22
CA ARG A 103 -6.15 9.15 -3.17
C ARG A 103 -5.43 8.32 -2.11
N VAL A 104 -4.53 7.42 -2.52
CA VAL A 104 -3.71 6.66 -1.57
C VAL A 104 -2.83 7.61 -0.75
N LEU A 105 -2.16 8.55 -1.42
CA LEU A 105 -1.34 9.55 -0.73
C LEU A 105 -2.17 10.37 0.25
N LYS A 106 -3.35 10.85 -0.16
CA LYS A 106 -4.24 11.62 0.73
C LYS A 106 -4.76 10.77 1.89
N ALA A 107 -5.12 9.51 1.64
CA ALA A 107 -5.64 8.62 2.67
C ALA A 107 -4.63 8.34 3.79
N LEU A 108 -3.35 8.17 3.42
CA LEU A 108 -2.30 7.75 4.34
C LEU A 108 -1.44 8.89 4.90
N LEU A 109 -1.42 10.06 4.26
CA LEU A 109 -0.55 11.18 4.66
C LEU A 109 -1.31 12.41 5.23
N VAL A 110 -2.64 12.44 5.15
CA VAL A 110 -3.44 13.59 5.60
C VAL A 110 -4.36 13.20 6.73
N ASP A 111 -4.23 13.90 7.87
CA ASP A 111 -5.08 13.80 9.06
C ASP A 111 -5.31 12.36 9.52
N TRP A 112 -4.23 11.56 9.55
CA TRP A 112 -4.29 10.17 9.96
C TRP A 112 -2.99 9.69 10.61
N GLU A 113 -3.16 8.84 11.61
CA GLU A 113 -2.08 8.11 12.27
C GLU A 113 -2.62 6.70 12.59
N PRO A 114 -1.88 5.63 12.28
CA PRO A 114 -2.31 4.27 12.59
C PRO A 114 -2.34 4.05 14.11
N GLN A 115 -3.48 3.57 14.60
CA GLN A 115 -3.73 3.35 16.02
C GLN A 115 -4.41 2.00 16.26
N SER A 116 -4.17 1.39 17.42
CA SER A 116 -4.89 0.22 17.91
C SER A 116 -5.21 0.40 19.38
N ALA A 117 -6.47 0.15 19.77
CA ALA A 117 -6.96 0.35 21.14
C ALA A 117 -6.62 1.75 21.72
N GLY A 118 -6.63 2.79 20.88
CA GLY A 118 -6.31 4.17 21.27
C GLY A 118 -4.81 4.47 21.45
N GLN A 119 -3.93 3.51 21.17
CA GLN A 119 -2.48 3.68 21.19
C GLN A 119 -1.92 3.83 19.79
N ARG A 120 -0.88 4.65 19.64
CA ARG A 120 -0.14 4.80 18.38
C ARG A 120 0.59 3.50 18.05
N LEU A 121 0.50 3.08 16.79
CA LEU A 121 1.21 1.90 16.30
C LEU A 121 2.61 2.23 15.77
N LEU A 122 2.82 3.47 15.35
CA LEU A 122 4.10 3.94 14.82
C LEU A 122 4.70 5.00 15.74
N ARG A 123 6.02 5.07 15.71
CA ARG A 123 6.80 6.10 16.40
C ARG A 123 6.73 7.43 15.64
N ASP A 124 6.94 7.37 14.33
CA ASP A 124 6.85 8.52 13.43
C ASP A 124 5.69 8.34 12.42
N PRO A 125 5.11 9.43 11.89
CA PRO A 125 4.13 9.35 10.81
C PRO A 125 4.68 8.61 9.57
N LEU A 126 3.79 7.96 8.83
CA LEU A 126 4.13 7.41 7.51
C LEU A 126 4.64 8.53 6.60
N TYR A 127 5.66 8.23 5.80
CA TYR A 127 6.19 9.15 4.80
C TYR A 127 6.44 8.45 3.48
N PRO A 128 6.22 9.12 2.33
CA PRO A 128 6.45 8.54 1.03
C PRO A 128 7.95 8.36 0.78
N VAL A 129 8.35 7.16 0.40
CA VAL A 129 9.74 6.81 0.05
C VAL A 129 9.91 6.75 -1.45
N ALA A 130 9.02 6.04 -2.14
CA ALA A 130 9.13 5.81 -3.57
C ALA A 130 7.77 5.60 -4.23
N SER A 131 7.75 5.79 -5.55
CA SER A 131 6.65 5.40 -6.44
C SER A 131 7.26 4.65 -7.60
N SER A 132 6.78 3.44 -7.87
CA SER A 132 7.20 2.71 -9.07
C SER A 132 6.67 3.40 -10.33
N ALA A 133 7.29 3.08 -11.47
CA ALA A 133 6.62 3.27 -12.75
C ALA A 133 5.42 2.30 -12.86
N PRO A 134 4.38 2.63 -13.63
CA PRO A 134 3.34 1.68 -13.96
C PRO A 134 3.91 0.49 -14.74
N GLU A 135 3.66 -0.72 -14.27
CA GLU A 135 4.23 -1.95 -14.83
C GLU A 135 3.10 -2.86 -15.34
N ARG A 136 3.27 -3.44 -16.54
CA ARG A 136 2.34 -4.44 -17.06
C ARG A 136 2.69 -5.79 -16.43
N MET A 137 1.68 -6.46 -15.89
CA MET A 137 1.81 -7.77 -15.25
C MET A 137 0.78 -8.73 -15.80
N THR A 138 1.10 -10.01 -15.84
CA THR A 138 0.23 -11.05 -16.40
C THR A 138 0.09 -12.15 -15.37
N ASP A 139 -1.15 -12.55 -15.08
CA ASP A 139 -1.51 -13.68 -14.23
C ASP A 139 -2.49 -14.57 -15.03
N GLY A 140 -1.97 -15.68 -15.57
CA GLY A 140 -2.68 -16.50 -16.55
C GLY A 140 -3.10 -15.69 -17.79
N ASP A 141 -4.40 -15.69 -18.08
CA ASP A 141 -5.00 -14.97 -19.21
C ASP A 141 -5.36 -13.50 -18.88
N VAL A 142 -5.09 -13.05 -17.66
CA VAL A 142 -5.43 -11.69 -17.23
C VAL A 142 -4.18 -10.83 -17.18
N SER A 143 -4.25 -9.67 -17.85
CA SER A 143 -3.22 -8.65 -17.79
C SER A 143 -3.66 -7.47 -16.93
N PHE A 144 -2.76 -6.97 -16.09
CA PHE A 144 -2.95 -5.81 -15.23
C PHE A 144 -1.88 -4.76 -15.52
N VAL A 145 -2.16 -3.52 -15.12
CA VAL A 145 -1.13 -2.52 -14.83
C VAL A 145 -1.08 -2.32 -13.34
N ARG A 146 0.11 -2.40 -12.78
CA ARG A 146 0.37 -2.14 -11.36
C ARG A 146 1.09 -0.80 -11.20
N LEU A 147 0.72 -0.06 -10.16
CA LEU A 147 1.50 1.04 -9.62
C LEU A 147 1.74 0.79 -8.13
N SER A 148 2.98 0.87 -7.68
CA SER A 148 3.33 0.70 -6.26
C SER A 148 3.79 2.01 -5.64
N LEU A 149 3.35 2.24 -4.40
CA LEU A 149 3.79 3.34 -3.54
C LEU A 149 4.42 2.74 -2.29
N THR A 150 5.67 3.11 -2.01
CA THR A 150 6.39 2.67 -0.82
C THR A 150 6.35 3.78 0.22
N PHE A 151 5.95 3.43 1.44
CA PHE A 151 5.94 4.32 2.59
C PHE A 151 6.92 3.80 3.64
N GLY A 152 7.72 4.69 4.19
CA GLY A 152 8.58 4.39 5.33
C GLY A 152 7.79 4.47 6.63
N MET A 153 8.18 3.63 7.59
CA MET A 153 7.58 3.59 8.92
C MET A 153 8.61 3.21 9.97
N SER A 154 8.41 3.68 11.19
CA SER A 154 9.20 3.34 12.36
C SER A 154 8.28 2.87 13.48
N PHE A 155 8.65 1.80 14.16
CA PHE A 155 7.89 1.30 15.30
C PHE A 155 8.80 0.52 16.25
N ASP A 156 8.33 0.35 17.48
CA ASP A 156 9.05 -0.32 18.54
C ASP A 156 8.44 -1.70 18.81
N TRP A 157 9.31 -2.70 18.95
CA TRP A 157 8.93 -3.99 19.49
C TRP A 157 9.10 -3.99 21.01
N THR A 158 8.16 -4.64 21.68
CA THR A 158 8.35 -5.14 23.04
C THR A 158 8.80 -6.59 22.93
N LEU A 159 10.00 -6.88 23.43
CA LEU A 159 10.61 -8.22 23.40
C LEU A 159 10.09 -9.14 24.50
#